data_AF-A0A392QGL9-F1
#
_entry.id   AF-A0A392QGL9-F1
#
_cell.length_a   1.000
_cell.length_b   1.000
_cell.length_c   1.000
_cell.angle_alpha   90.00
_cell.angle_beta   90.00
_cell.angle_gamma   90.00
#
_symmetry.space_group_name_H-M   'P 1'
#
loop_
_entity.id
_entity.type
_entity.pdbx_description
1 polymer ?
#
loop_
_entity_poly.entity_id
_entity_poly.type
_entity_poly.pdbx_seq_one_letter_code
_entity_poly.pdbx_strand_id
1 'polypeptide(L)'
;MQAGAKVNVIAGGATPLHIAADNGSLELLNSLLKAGADPNVSDEDGVKPIQVAAGRGNRAAVEILFPATSKIDGIPSWTVDGILEYIQS
;
A
#
# COMPACT_ATOMS: atom_id res chain seq x y z
N MET A 1 -24.43 -7.91 -6.64
CA MET A 1 -24.56 -6.48 -6.99
C MET A 1 -23.31 -5.78 -6.50
N GLN A 2 -22.39 -5.50 -7.42
CA GLN A 2 -21.02 -5.07 -7.14
C GLN A 2 -20.92 -3.59 -7.50
N ALA A 3 -21.08 -2.76 -6.48
CA ALA A 3 -20.81 -1.32 -6.56
C ALA A 3 -20.48 -0.87 -5.14
N GLY A 4 -19.43 -1.46 -4.56
CA GLY A 4 -18.74 -0.86 -3.42
C GLY A 4 -18.12 0.43 -3.93
N ALA A 5 -18.87 1.53 -3.81
CA ALA A 5 -18.41 2.85 -4.19
C ALA A 5 -16.97 3.02 -3.65
N LYS A 6 -16.07 3.50 -4.52
CA LYS A 6 -14.70 3.89 -4.17
C LYS A 6 -14.76 5.08 -3.20
N VAL A 7 -15.23 4.85 -1.98
CA VAL A 7 -15.32 5.87 -0.92
C VAL A 7 -13.92 6.21 -0.38
N ASN A 8 -12.90 5.47 -0.83
CA ASN A 8 -11.52 5.51 -0.38
C ASN A 8 -10.56 6.03 -1.47
N VAL A 9 -10.99 6.79 -2.47
CA VAL A 9 -10.11 7.32 -3.54
C VAL A 9 -10.12 8.84 -3.55
N ILE A 10 -8.95 9.47 -3.55
CA ILE A 10 -8.71 10.91 -3.70
C ILE A 10 -8.26 11.24 -5.14
N ALA A 11 -7.96 12.51 -5.42
CA ALA A 11 -7.44 12.94 -6.72
C ALA A 11 -6.16 12.16 -7.09
N GLY A 12 -6.04 11.74 -8.35
CA GLY A 12 -4.91 10.93 -8.83
C GLY A 12 -5.04 9.42 -8.56
N GLY A 13 -6.22 8.93 -8.17
CA GLY A 13 -6.45 7.50 -7.91
C GLY A 13 -5.88 7.00 -6.57
N ALA A 14 -5.10 7.83 -5.86
CA ALA A 14 -4.56 7.49 -4.56
C ALA A 14 -5.66 7.24 -3.52
N THR A 15 -5.36 6.40 -2.54
CA THR A 15 -6.28 6.07 -1.43
C THR A 15 -5.74 6.64 -0.11
N PRO A 16 -6.55 6.74 0.96
CA PRO A 16 -6.05 7.05 2.29
C PRO A 16 -4.88 6.15 2.73
N LEU A 17 -4.80 4.90 2.25
CA LEU A 17 -3.66 4.02 2.51
C LEU A 17 -2.38 4.49 1.81
N HIS A 18 -2.46 5.05 0.60
CA HIS A 18 -1.30 5.66 -0.07
C HIS A 18 -0.76 6.83 0.76
N ILE A 19 -1.65 7.72 1.21
CA ILE A 19 -1.27 8.88 2.02
C ILE A 19 -0.65 8.44 3.35
N ALA A 20 -1.25 7.44 4.02
CA ALA A 20 -0.73 6.90 5.26
C ALA A 20 0.64 6.22 5.08
N ALA A 21 0.82 5.49 3.98
CA ALA A 21 2.09 4.87 3.61
C ALA A 21 3.18 5.92 3.31
N ASP A 22 2.82 6.98 2.56
CA ASP A 22 3.70 8.08 2.19
C ASP A 22 4.20 8.85 3.41
N ASN A 23 3.28 9.16 4.34
CA ASN A 23 3.58 9.82 5.61
C ASN A 23 4.24 8.90 6.63
N GLY A 24 4.33 7.59 6.35
CA GLY A 24 4.82 6.60 7.31
C GLY A 24 3.96 6.44 8.58
N SER A 25 2.69 6.80 8.50
CA SER A 25 1.76 6.83 9.63
C SER A 25 1.21 5.45 9.96
N LEU A 26 1.91 4.70 10.81
CA LEU A 26 1.57 3.33 11.19
C LEU A 26 0.19 3.21 11.85
N GLU A 27 -0.19 4.18 12.69
CA GLU A 27 -1.51 4.19 13.34
C GLU A 27 -2.65 4.37 12.32
N LEU A 28 -2.44 5.24 11.33
CA LEU A 28 -3.41 5.50 10.29
C LEU A 28 -3.54 4.28 9.35
N LEU A 29 -2.43 3.64 8.98
CA LEU A 29 -2.45 2.38 8.23
C LEU A 29 -3.28 1.31 8.95
N ASN A 30 -2.99 1.06 10.22
CA ASN A 30 -3.73 0.08 11.02
C ASN A 30 -5.23 0.42 11.13
N SER A 31 -5.56 1.68 11.36
CA SER A 31 -6.94 2.13 11.49
C SER A 31 -7.72 1.97 10.18
N LEU A 32 -7.11 2.33 9.05
CA LEU A 32 -7.71 2.18 7.72
C LEU A 32 -7.89 0.71 7.34
N LEU A 33 -6.90 -0.14 7.59
CA LEU A 33 -7.02 -1.59 7.35
C LEU A 33 -8.13 -2.22 8.20
N LYS A 34 -8.23 -1.84 9.49
CA LYS A 34 -9.32 -2.27 10.38
C LYS A 34 -10.70 -1.79 9.90
N ALA A 35 -10.76 -0.62 9.27
CA ALA A 35 -11.98 -0.08 8.67
C ALA A 35 -12.34 -0.74 7.32
N GLY A 36 -11.56 -1.71 6.85
CA GLY A 36 -11.81 -2.42 5.59
C GLY A 36 -11.30 -1.69 4.35
N ALA A 37 -10.35 -0.77 4.49
CA ALA A 37 -9.68 -0.19 3.33
C ALA A 37 -8.91 -1.26 2.56
N ASP A 38 -9.11 -1.32 1.25
CA ASP A 38 -8.44 -2.28 0.37
C ASP A 38 -6.99 -1.83 0.06
N PRO A 39 -5.97 -2.57 0.51
CA PRO A 39 -4.56 -2.23 0.24
C PRO A 39 -4.12 -2.60 -1.18
N ASN A 40 -4.98 -3.26 -1.98
CA ASN A 40 -4.67 -3.67 -3.34
C ASN A 40 -5.06 -2.62 -4.39
N VAL A 41 -5.68 -1.51 -3.99
CA VAL A 41 -5.98 -0.42 -4.92
C VAL A 41 -4.67 0.21 -5.38
N SER A 42 -4.49 0.30 -6.69
CA SER A 42 -3.41 1.07 -7.29
C SER A 42 -3.87 2.50 -7.60
N ASP A 43 -2.96 3.46 -7.49
CA ASP A 43 -3.15 4.81 -8.03
C ASP A 43 -3.07 4.84 -9.57
N GLU A 44 -3.12 6.04 -10.16
CA GLU A 44 -3.07 6.23 -11.62
C GLU A 44 -1.77 5.74 -12.28
N ASP A 45 -0.67 5.68 -11.52
CA ASP A 45 0.62 5.16 -11.97
C ASP A 45 0.74 3.64 -11.77
N GLY A 46 -0.32 2.99 -11.29
CA GLY A 46 -0.33 1.56 -10.99
C GLY A 46 0.32 1.20 -9.66
N VAL A 47 0.76 2.19 -8.87
CA VAL A 47 1.48 2.01 -7.61
C VAL A 47 0.49 1.68 -6.50
N LYS A 48 0.82 0.71 -5.64
CA LYS A 48 0.03 0.33 -4.46
C LYS A 48 0.60 0.98 -3.19
N PRO A 49 -0.19 1.09 -2.09
CA PRO A 49 0.28 1.63 -0.82
C PRO A 49 1.58 0.99 -0.29
N ILE A 50 1.75 -0.33 -0.46
CA ILE A 50 2.96 -1.03 0.00
C ILE A 50 4.21 -0.60 -0.77
N GLN A 51 4.07 -0.27 -2.06
CA GLN A 51 5.18 0.21 -2.89
C GLN A 51 5.56 1.64 -2.51
N VAL A 52 4.57 2.48 -2.18
CA VAL A 52 4.82 3.82 -1.60
C VAL A 52 5.60 3.71 -0.29
N ALA A 53 5.16 2.86 0.64
CA ALA A 53 5.87 2.64 1.91
C ALA A 53 7.32 2.17 1.70
N ALA A 54 7.53 1.26 0.75
CA ALA A 54 8.85 0.74 0.41
C ALA A 54 9.77 1.80 -0.22
N GLY A 55 9.23 2.64 -1.13
CA GLY A 55 9.96 3.76 -1.74
C GLY A 55 10.33 4.86 -0.74
N ARG A 56 9.60 4.96 0.38
CA ARG A 56 9.98 5.80 1.53
C ARG A 56 10.97 5.14 2.48
N GLY A 57 11.35 3.89 2.25
CA GLY A 57 12.21 3.11 3.16
C GLY A 57 11.55 2.76 4.49
N ASN A 58 10.23 2.91 4.61
CA ASN A 58 9.52 2.65 5.85
C ASN A 58 9.18 1.17 5.99
N ARG A 59 10.14 0.41 6.52
CA ARG A 59 9.98 -1.03 6.77
C ARG A 59 8.73 -1.35 7.59
N ALA A 60 8.47 -0.61 8.67
CA ALA A 60 7.35 -0.90 9.55
C ALA A 60 6.00 -0.75 8.82
N ALA A 61 5.88 0.24 7.93
CA ALA A 61 4.70 0.39 7.07
C ALA A 61 4.57 -0.77 6.07
N VAL A 62 5.68 -1.24 5.48
CA VAL A 62 5.67 -2.42 4.60
C VAL A 62 5.23 -3.67 5.37
N GLU A 63 5.73 -3.88 6.60
CA GLU A 63 5.34 -5.01 7.46
C GLU A 63 3.85 -5.00 7.80
N ILE A 64 3.24 -3.82 8.03
CA ILE A 64 1.80 -3.68 8.27
C ILE A 64 0.99 -4.03 7.02
N LEU A 65 1.43 -3.57 5.85
CA LEU A 65 0.68 -3.73 4.59
C LEU A 65 0.87 -5.12 3.98
N PHE A 66 2.03 -5.75 4.17
CA PHE A 66 2.40 -7.04 3.58
C PHE A 66 1.36 -8.16 3.75
N PRO A 67 0.86 -8.47 4.97
CA PRO A 67 -0.09 -9.57 5.15
C PRO A 67 -1.47 -9.28 4.53
N ALA A 68 -1.79 -8.02 4.27
CA ALA A 68 -3.07 -7.61 3.68
C ALA A 68 -2.99 -7.40 2.16
N THR A 69 -1.79 -7.38 1.59
CA THR A 69 -1.57 -7.06 0.17
C THR A 69 -1.30 -8.33 -0.63
N SER A 70 -1.95 -8.45 -1.78
CA SER A 70 -1.68 -9.50 -2.74
C SER A 70 -0.32 -9.31 -3.38
N LYS A 71 0.32 -10.41 -3.77
CA LYS A 71 1.59 -10.38 -4.47
C LYS A 71 1.52 -9.45 -5.68
N ILE A 72 2.53 -8.59 -5.82
CA ILE A 72 2.67 -7.69 -6.96
C ILE A 72 3.52 -8.38 -8.02
N ASP A 73 2.98 -8.50 -9.22
CA ASP A 73 3.72 -9.00 -10.37
C ASP A 73 4.87 -8.04 -10.71
N GLY A 74 6.05 -8.61 -10.97
CA GLY A 74 7.28 -7.83 -11.23
C GLY A 74 8.21 -7.70 -10.01
N ILE A 75 7.73 -7.94 -8.78
CA ILE A 75 8.63 -8.05 -7.62
C ILE A 75 9.21 -9.47 -7.55
N PRO A 76 10.53 -9.64 -7.69
CA PRO A 76 11.16 -10.97 -7.83
C PRO A 76 11.09 -11.81 -6.55
N SER A 77 11.18 -11.15 -5.38
CA SER A 77 11.08 -11.78 -4.07
C SER A 77 9.95 -11.13 -3.27
N TRP A 78 8.85 -11.87 -3.08
CA TRP A 78 7.70 -11.40 -2.30
C TRP A 78 7.92 -11.63 -0.80
N THR A 79 8.92 -10.95 -0.26
CA THR A 79 9.20 -10.82 1.17
C THR A 79 9.33 -9.33 1.49
N VAL A 80 9.23 -8.95 2.78
CA VAL A 80 9.44 -7.55 3.19
C VAL A 80 10.80 -7.05 2.71
N ASP A 81 11.86 -7.85 2.89
CA ASP A 81 13.20 -7.52 2.42
C ASP A 81 13.26 -7.41 0.90
N GLY A 82 12.70 -8.38 0.17
CA GLY A 82 12.71 -8.39 -1.29
C GLY A 82 11.96 -7.22 -1.91
N ILE A 83 10.88 -6.77 -1.30
CA ILE A 83 10.14 -5.56 -1.71
C ILE A 83 10.98 -4.32 -1.48
N LEU A 84 11.61 -4.19 -0.30
CA LEU A 84 12.45 -3.04 0.03
C LEU A 84 13.69 -2.95 -0.86
N GLU A 85 14.38 -4.07 -1.06
CA GLU A 85 15.56 -4.17 -1.93
C GLU A 85 15.21 -3.79 -3.37
N TYR A 86 14.13 -4.36 -3.93
CA TYR A 86 13.75 -4.11 -5.33
C TYR A 86 13.32 -2.66 -5.58
N ILE A 87 12.58 -2.04 -4.66
CA ILE A 87 12.03 -0.69 -4.86
C ILE A 87 13.06 0.40 -4.55
N GLN A 88 14.09 0.10 -3.76
CA GLN A 88 15.18 1.02 -3.44
C GLN A 88 16.39 0.90 -4.37
N SER A 89 16.42 -0.11 -5.27
CA SER A 89 17.46 -0.32 -6.28
C SER A 89 17.29 0.64 -7.47
#